data_AF-A0A1Y0CW83-F1
#
_entry.id   AF-A0A1Y0CW83-F1
#
_cell.length_a   1.000
_cell.length_b   1.000
_cell.length_c   1.000
_cell.angle_alpha   90.00
_cell.angle_beta   90.00
_cell.angle_gamma   90.00
#
_symmetry.space_group_name_H-M   'P 1'
#
loop_
_entity.id
_entity.type
_entity.pdbx_description
1 polymer ?
#
loop_
_entity_poly.entity_id
_entity_poly.type
_entity_poly.pdbx_seq_one_letter_code
_entity_poly.pdbx_strand_id
1 'polypeptide(L)'
;MAKKPSNKRWFVIMAGLAIAVLIGSQLIPNQNARHQQGQLAYDEHCASCHGSDLTGTRQGPPFLHVVYEPSHHGDEAFYRAIANGVQAHHWRFGDMPAVPKVSREQAKEIIAYIRQRQREVGIK
;
A
#
# COMPACT_ATOMS: atom_id res chain seq x y z
N MET A 1 -73.46 -18.39 17.32
CA MET A 1 -73.20 -17.98 15.92
C MET A 1 -73.06 -16.47 15.87
N ALA A 2 -71.81 -15.95 15.88
CA ALA A 2 -71.54 -14.52 15.90
C ALA A 2 -71.05 -14.05 14.52
N LYS A 3 -71.67 -12.98 14.00
CA LYS A 3 -71.49 -12.40 12.68
C LYS A 3 -70.18 -11.58 12.63
N LYS A 4 -69.27 -11.92 11.72
CA LYS A 4 -67.97 -11.25 11.54
C LYS A 4 -68.16 -9.91 10.79
N PRO A 5 -67.70 -8.76 11.31
CA PRO A 5 -67.56 -7.56 10.50
C PRO A 5 -66.24 -7.57 9.72
N SER A 6 -66.33 -7.09 8.48
CA SER A 6 -65.24 -7.00 7.51
C SER A 6 -64.52 -5.66 7.65
N ASN A 7 -63.20 -5.70 7.82
CA ASN A 7 -62.38 -4.52 8.04
C ASN A 7 -61.39 -4.39 6.89
N LYS A 8 -61.89 -3.92 5.73
CA LYS A 8 -61.05 -3.20 4.77
C LYS A 8 -60.50 -1.95 5.45
N ARG A 9 -59.31 -1.52 5.01
CA ARG A 9 -58.58 -0.29 5.35
C ARG A 9 -57.52 -0.49 6.43
N TRP A 10 -56.27 -0.76 6.03
CA TRP A 10 -55.04 -0.26 6.68
C TRP A 10 -53.85 -0.34 5.69
N PHE A 11 -54.12 -0.11 4.40
CA PHE A 11 -53.09 0.06 3.37
C PHE A 11 -52.65 1.53 3.32
N VAL A 12 -51.95 2.02 4.34
CA VAL A 12 -51.04 3.18 4.22
C VAL A 12 -50.04 3.12 5.38
N ILE A 13 -48.86 2.52 5.17
CA ILE A 13 -47.72 2.67 6.09
C ILE A 13 -46.47 2.91 5.24
N MET A 14 -46.00 4.16 5.31
CA MET A 14 -44.60 4.59 5.28
C MET A 14 -43.87 4.60 3.93
N ALA A 15 -44.14 5.63 3.14
CA ALA A 15 -43.13 6.21 2.25
C ALA A 15 -42.36 7.28 3.05
N GLY A 16 -41.15 6.97 3.50
CA GLY A 16 -40.31 7.96 4.16
C GLY A 16 -38.92 7.44 4.53
N LEU A 17 -37.89 8.11 3.99
CA LEU A 17 -36.47 8.08 4.37
C LEU A 17 -35.63 6.85 3.94
N ALA A 18 -35.23 6.82 2.67
CA ALA A 18 -34.11 5.99 2.21
C ALA A 18 -33.22 6.70 1.17
N ILE A 19 -32.96 8.00 1.32
CA ILE A 19 -32.06 8.77 0.42
C ILE A 19 -31.05 9.56 1.24
N ALA A 20 -30.09 8.89 1.90
CA ALA A 20 -28.99 9.60 2.58
C ALA A 20 -27.73 8.76 2.85
N VAL A 21 -27.45 7.66 2.12
CA VAL A 21 -26.28 6.79 2.43
C VAL A 21 -25.32 6.58 1.23
N LEU A 22 -25.45 7.30 0.12
CA LEU A 22 -24.66 7.01 -1.09
C LEU A 22 -23.40 7.87 -1.32
N ILE A 23 -23.08 8.84 -0.45
CA ILE A 23 -21.97 9.81 -0.70
C ILE A 23 -20.72 9.52 0.17
N GLY A 24 -20.75 8.53 1.07
CA GLY A 24 -19.72 8.36 2.10
C GLY A 24 -18.42 7.63 1.72
N SER A 25 -18.37 6.88 0.61
CA SER A 25 -17.29 5.90 0.38
C SER A 25 -16.22 6.32 -0.63
N GLN A 26 -16.35 7.48 -1.28
CA GLN A 26 -15.45 7.89 -2.38
C GLN A 26 -14.19 8.65 -1.94
N LEU A 27 -14.05 8.96 -0.65
CA LEU A 27 -12.93 9.75 -0.11
C LEU A 27 -11.79 8.90 0.47
N ILE A 28 -11.92 7.57 0.48
CA ILE A 28 -10.83 6.68 0.89
C ILE A 28 -10.08 6.26 -0.38
N PRO A 29 -8.81 6.68 -0.57
CA PRO A 29 -8.01 6.21 -1.68
C PRO A 29 -7.94 4.69 -1.64
N ASN A 30 -8.30 4.05 -2.74
CA ASN A 30 -8.27 2.60 -2.86
C ASN A 30 -6.82 2.12 -2.63
N GLN A 31 -6.60 1.33 -1.58
CA GLN A 31 -5.28 0.77 -1.23
C GLN A 31 -4.65 0.04 -2.42
N ASN A 32 -5.45 -0.65 -3.24
CA ASN A 32 -4.96 -1.32 -4.45
C ASN A 32 -4.38 -0.34 -5.47
N ALA A 33 -4.99 0.85 -5.62
CA ALA A 33 -4.48 1.87 -6.53
C ALA A 33 -3.16 2.47 -6.04
N ARG A 34 -3.01 2.67 -4.71
CA ARG A 34 -1.74 3.09 -4.09
C ARG A 34 -0.63 2.06 -4.27
N HIS A 35 -0.94 0.78 -4.04
CA HIS A 35 0.00 -0.31 -4.25
C HIS A 35 0.49 -0.38 -5.71
N GLN A 36 -0.41 -0.18 -6.68
CA GLN A 36 -0.04 -0.14 -8.10
C GLN A 36 0.87 1.07 -8.42
N GLN A 37 0.61 2.24 -7.84
CA GLN A 37 1.48 3.41 -8.00
C GLN A 37 2.86 3.20 -7.39
N GLY A 38 2.93 2.60 -6.20
CA GLY A 38 4.19 2.26 -5.54
C GLY A 38 5.02 1.26 -6.33
N GLN A 39 4.39 0.24 -6.91
CA GLN A 39 5.06 -0.72 -7.79
C GLN A 39 5.62 -0.04 -9.05
N LEU A 40 4.83 0.78 -9.74
CA LEU A 40 5.28 1.47 -10.95
C LEU A 40 6.48 2.38 -10.67
N ALA A 41 6.45 3.13 -9.57
CA ALA A 41 7.56 3.98 -9.16
C ALA A 41 8.79 3.15 -8.77
N TYR A 42 8.60 2.00 -8.12
CA TYR A 42 9.68 1.06 -7.80
C TYR A 42 10.33 0.49 -9.07
N ASP A 43 9.51 0.06 -10.04
CA ASP A 43 9.97 -0.50 -11.31
C ASP A 43 10.79 0.53 -12.10
N GLU A 44 10.37 1.80 -12.11
CA GLU A 44 11.08 2.88 -12.79
C GLU A 44 12.41 3.24 -12.15
N HIS A 45 12.48 3.25 -10.81
CA HIS A 45 13.60 3.87 -10.10
C HIS A 45 14.51 2.91 -9.32
N CYS A 46 14.07 1.68 -9.05
CA CYS A 46 14.74 0.79 -8.10
C CYS A 46 15.02 -0.62 -8.66
N ALA A 47 14.14 -1.13 -9.52
CA ALA A 47 14.16 -2.53 -9.94
C ALA A 47 15.42 -2.95 -10.72
N SER A 48 16.10 -2.02 -11.42
CA SER A 48 17.33 -2.34 -12.16
C SER A 48 18.44 -2.89 -11.25
N CYS A 49 18.49 -2.45 -9.99
CA CYS A 49 19.46 -2.91 -8.99
C CYS A 49 18.85 -3.91 -8.00
N HIS A 50 17.64 -3.65 -7.51
CA HIS A 50 17.00 -4.44 -6.45
C HIS A 50 16.08 -5.57 -6.94
N GLY A 51 15.93 -5.71 -8.26
CA GLY A 51 15.12 -6.73 -8.92
C GLY A 51 13.65 -6.34 -8.97
N SER A 52 12.98 -6.54 -10.11
CA SER A 52 11.54 -6.22 -10.27
C SER A 52 10.63 -7.07 -9.36
N ASP A 53 11.14 -8.18 -8.84
CA ASP A 53 10.46 -9.05 -7.89
C ASP A 53 10.92 -8.86 -6.44
N LEU A 54 11.75 -7.84 -6.16
CA LEU A 54 12.34 -7.50 -4.86
C LEU A 54 13.32 -8.54 -4.31
N THR A 55 13.75 -9.51 -5.13
CA THR A 55 14.68 -10.59 -4.72
C THR A 55 16.16 -10.23 -4.95
N GLY A 56 16.43 -8.99 -5.35
CA GLY A 56 17.78 -8.51 -5.60
C GLY A 56 18.29 -8.87 -6.99
N THR A 57 19.46 -8.35 -7.33
CA THR A 57 20.19 -8.74 -8.55
C THR A 57 21.67 -8.88 -8.22
N ARG A 58 22.52 -9.00 -9.24
CA ARG A 58 23.99 -8.88 -9.05
C ARG A 58 24.44 -7.47 -8.67
N GLN A 59 23.56 -6.47 -8.76
CA GLN A 59 23.88 -5.05 -8.53
C GLN A 59 23.36 -4.52 -7.19
N GLY A 60 22.42 -5.21 -6.55
CA GLY A 60 21.78 -4.71 -5.34
C GLY A 60 21.07 -5.79 -4.53
N PRO A 61 20.87 -5.55 -3.23
CA PRO A 61 20.33 -6.54 -2.31
C PRO A 61 18.82 -6.78 -2.48
N PRO A 62 18.32 -7.96 -2.04
CA PRO A 62 16.90 -8.24 -1.93
C PRO A 62 16.24 -7.40 -0.85
N PHE A 63 15.08 -6.80 -1.16
CA PHE A 63 14.21 -6.22 -0.12
C PHE A 63 13.33 -7.28 0.56
N LEU A 64 13.15 -8.45 -0.04
CA LEU A 64 12.55 -9.63 0.59
C LEU A 64 13.57 -10.39 1.45
N HIS A 65 14.19 -9.69 2.40
CA HIS A 65 15.13 -10.26 3.36
C HIS A 65 14.87 -9.67 4.75
N VAL A 66 15.03 -10.48 5.79
CA VAL A 66 14.71 -10.11 7.19
C VAL A 66 15.49 -8.90 7.68
N VAL A 67 16.69 -8.64 7.16
CA VAL A 67 17.47 -7.42 7.48
C VAL A 67 16.67 -6.14 7.21
N TYR A 68 15.75 -6.17 6.25
CA TYR A 68 14.91 -5.03 5.89
C TYR A 68 13.57 -5.01 6.60
N GLU A 69 13.35 -5.83 7.63
CA GLU A 69 12.13 -5.76 8.44
C GLU A 69 12.02 -4.39 9.15
N PRO A 70 10.80 -3.91 9.46
CA PRO A 70 10.58 -2.59 10.06
C PRO A 70 11.32 -2.35 11.38
N SER A 71 11.54 -3.39 12.20
CA SER A 71 12.32 -3.29 13.45
C SER A 71 13.82 -3.08 13.23
N HIS A 72 14.36 -3.46 12.08
CA HIS A 72 15.79 -3.35 11.77
C HIS A 72 16.09 -2.20 10.80
N HIS A 73 15.43 -2.18 9.63
CA HIS A 73 15.41 -1.03 8.72
C HIS A 73 13.97 -0.51 8.62
N GLY A 74 13.59 0.36 9.56
CA GLY A 74 12.31 1.08 9.49
C GLY A 74 12.20 1.99 8.27
N ASP A 75 11.00 2.52 8.02
CA ASP A 75 10.70 3.30 6.81
C ASP A 75 11.60 4.53 6.64
N GLU A 76 12.02 5.16 7.74
CA GLU A 76 12.95 6.29 7.70
C GLU A 76 14.33 5.91 7.12
N ALA A 77 14.77 4.66 7.26
CA ALA A 77 15.98 4.20 6.59
C ALA A 77 15.83 4.23 5.07
N PHE A 78 14.65 3.86 4.54
CA PHE A 78 14.35 3.93 3.12
C PHE A 78 14.27 5.38 2.62
N TYR A 79 13.59 6.27 3.36
CA TYR A 79 13.56 7.69 3.00
C TYR A 79 14.95 8.30 2.93
N ARG A 80 15.81 8.04 3.93
CA ARG A 80 17.19 8.53 3.93
C ARG A 80 18.02 7.91 2.81
N ALA A 81 17.87 6.63 2.53
CA ALA A 81 18.55 5.94 1.45
C ALA A 81 18.22 6.55 0.08
N ILE A 82 16.93 6.81 -0.17
CA ILE A 82 16.47 7.46 -1.41
C ILE A 82 17.03 8.88 -1.50
N ALA A 83 16.95 9.66 -0.42
CA ALA A 83 17.35 11.07 -0.44
C ALA A 83 18.87 11.27 -0.53
N ASN A 84 19.65 10.44 0.16
CA ASN A 84 21.07 10.70 0.42
C ASN A 84 22.00 9.57 -0.06
N GLY A 85 21.46 8.44 -0.50
CA GLY A 85 22.24 7.23 -0.71
C GLY A 85 22.60 6.52 0.60
N VAL A 86 23.36 5.43 0.48
CA VAL A 86 23.77 4.58 1.61
C VAL A 86 25.18 4.07 1.37
N GLN A 87 26.01 4.12 2.42
CA GLN A 87 27.30 3.43 2.42
C GLN A 87 27.08 1.92 2.65
N ALA A 88 27.80 1.10 1.89
CA ALA A 88 27.71 -0.36 2.02
C ALA A 88 28.03 -0.82 3.46
N HIS A 89 27.13 -1.62 4.06
CA HIS A 89 27.36 -2.17 5.41
C HIS A 89 26.84 -3.60 5.62
N HIS A 90 25.68 -3.99 5.08
CA HIS A 90 25.19 -5.39 5.18
C HIS A 90 25.58 -6.29 4.02
N TRP A 91 25.79 -5.70 2.85
CA TRP A 91 26.03 -6.42 1.60
C TRP A 91 27.27 -5.87 0.90
N ARG A 92 27.81 -6.66 -0.02
CA ARG A 92 29.02 -6.32 -0.81
C ARG A 92 28.69 -5.87 -2.23
N PHE A 93 27.65 -5.04 -2.40
CA PHE A 93 27.27 -4.46 -3.69
C PHE A 93 27.94 -3.10 -3.97
N GLY A 94 28.59 -2.51 -2.96
CA GLY A 94 29.05 -1.13 -3.00
C GLY A 94 27.99 -0.15 -2.49
N ASP A 95 28.34 1.14 -2.53
CA ASP A 95 27.46 2.20 -2.05
C ASP A 95 26.23 2.34 -2.96
N MET A 96 25.08 2.60 -2.34
CA MET A 96 23.86 2.96 -3.06
C MET A 96 23.85 4.48 -3.29
N PRO A 97 23.76 4.98 -4.53
CA PRO A 97 23.62 6.40 -4.78
C PRO A 97 22.25 6.93 -4.38
N ALA A 98 22.15 8.24 -4.13
CA ALA A 98 20.87 8.92 -3.96
C ALA A 98 20.02 8.85 -5.24
N VAL A 99 18.70 8.91 -5.09
CA VAL A 99 17.74 8.86 -6.19
C VAL A 99 16.92 10.17 -6.23
N PRO A 100 17.51 11.30 -6.68
CA PRO A 100 16.91 12.63 -6.55
C PRO A 100 15.63 12.84 -7.36
N LYS A 101 15.32 11.94 -8.30
CA LYS A 101 14.09 11.97 -9.10
C LYS A 101 12.86 11.43 -8.35
N VAL A 102 13.06 10.79 -7.20
CA VAL A 102 11.98 10.25 -6.38
C VAL A 102 11.57 11.29 -5.35
N SER A 103 10.35 11.80 -5.45
CA SER A 103 9.77 12.68 -4.43
C SER A 103 9.53 11.93 -3.12
N ARG A 104 9.31 12.67 -2.03
CA ARG A 104 8.98 12.04 -0.74
C ARG A 104 7.66 11.28 -0.79
N GLU A 105 6.69 11.77 -1.55
CA GLU A 105 5.41 11.11 -1.79
C GLU A 105 5.59 9.83 -2.60
N GLN A 106 6.42 9.84 -3.65
CA GLN A 106 6.75 8.62 -4.40
C GLN A 106 7.50 7.61 -3.52
N ALA A 107 8.46 8.07 -2.70
CA ALA A 107 9.17 7.23 -1.75
C ALA A 107 8.20 6.54 -0.78
N LYS A 108 7.18 7.25 -0.30
CA LYS A 108 6.14 6.68 0.56
C LYS A 108 5.39 5.53 -0.13
N GLU A 109 4.97 5.72 -1.37
CA GLU A 109 4.24 4.68 -2.12
C GLU A 109 5.16 3.49 -2.44
N ILE A 110 6.44 3.73 -2.78
CA ILE A 110 7.46 2.68 -2.97
C ILE A 110 7.64 1.86 -1.68
N ILE A 111 7.80 2.53 -0.54
CA ILE A 111 7.94 1.86 0.76
C ILE A 111 6.69 1.04 1.06
N ALA A 112 5.49 1.58 0.85
CA ALA A 112 4.24 0.85 1.04
C ALA A 112 4.19 -0.43 0.21
N TYR A 113 4.60 -0.37 -1.06
CA TYR A 113 4.73 -1.53 -1.94
C TYR A 113 5.73 -2.56 -1.39
N ILE A 114 6.95 -2.15 -1.02
CA ILE A 114 7.96 -3.04 -0.43
C ILE A 114 7.41 -3.74 0.83
N ARG A 115 6.77 -2.98 1.73
CA ARG A 115 6.19 -3.53 2.97
C ARG A 115 5.06 -4.51 2.71
N GLN A 116 4.23 -4.26 1.70
CA GLN A 116 3.21 -5.22 1.30
C GLN A 116 3.85 -6.54 0.87
N ARG A 117 4.84 -6.48 -0.01
CA ARG A 117 5.53 -7.67 -0.54
C ARG A 117 6.29 -8.43 0.54
N GLN A 118 6.90 -7.73 1.50
CA GLN A 118 7.50 -8.32 2.70
C GLN A 118 6.48 -9.11 3.53
N ARG A 119 5.30 -8.52 3.81
CA ARG A 119 4.24 -9.21 4.58
C ARG A 119 3.73 -10.46 3.88
N GLU A 120 3.61 -10.43 2.55
CA GLU A 120 3.17 -11.57 1.75
C GLU A 120 4.13 -12.77 1.84
N VAL A 121 5.42 -12.53 2.10
CA VAL A 121 6.42 -13.58 2.33
C VAL A 121 6.77 -13.79 3.81
N GLY A 122 6.02 -13.16 4.73
CA GLY A 122 6.15 -13.39 6.17
C GLY A 122 7.17 -12.51 6.91
N ILE A 123 7.75 -11.50 6.26
CA ILE A 123 8.62 -10.49 6.90
C ILE A 123 7.72 -9.39 7.46
N LYS A 124 7.85 -9.07 8.76
CA LYS A 124 6.92 -8.20 9.50
C LYS A 124 7.59 -7.09 10.26
#